data_AF-A0A8X6RVQ8-F1
#
_entry.id   AF-A0A8X6RVQ8-F1
#
_cell.length_a   1.000
_cell.length_b   1.000
_cell.length_c   1.000
_cell.angle_alpha   90.00
_cell.angle_beta   90.00
_cell.angle_gamma   90.00
#
_symmetry.space_group_name_H-M   'P 1'
#
loop_
_entity.id
_entity.type
_entity.pdbx_description
1 polymer ?
#
loop_
_entity_poly.entity_id
_entity_poly.type
_entity_poly.pdbx_seq_one_letter_code
_entity_poly.pdbx_strand_id
1 'polypeptide(L)'
;MQLFYTKYCCFLCLWDSRDQKSHYIQDKWTSRNLKSGKRNAPNDPLVNPNGMILLQPQHIKLELMKSFVKSMNKNGEAFQYLRSKFPRLSDANIKKGFFLGAQIRKIMKNPAFDLILEGKEKITWKAFESVV
;
A
#
# COMPACT_ATOMS: atom_id res chain seq x y z
N MET A 1 -24.64 11.48 -5.73
CA MET A 1 -23.35 11.58 -6.44
C MET A 1 -22.24 11.77 -5.42
N GLN A 2 -21.31 10.81 -5.30
CA GLN A 2 -20.29 10.82 -4.24
C GLN A 2 -19.07 11.66 -4.69
N LEU A 3 -18.98 12.92 -4.24
CA LEU A 3 -17.94 13.91 -4.56
C LEU A 3 -16.60 13.72 -3.79
N PHE A 4 -16.32 12.54 -3.25
CA PHE A 4 -15.36 12.40 -2.15
C PHE A 4 -13.90 12.11 -2.54
N TYR A 5 -13.56 12.11 -3.84
CA TYR A 5 -12.18 11.87 -4.28
C TYR A 5 -11.60 13.04 -5.08
N THR A 6 -10.51 13.60 -4.53
CA THR A 6 -9.71 14.67 -5.15
C THR A 6 -9.04 14.14 -6.42
N LYS A 7 -9.42 14.69 -7.59
CA LYS A 7 -8.97 14.24 -8.92
C LYS A 7 -7.46 14.03 -9.01
N TYR A 8 -6.67 14.97 -8.48
CA TYR A 8 -5.21 14.86 -8.43
C TYR A 8 -4.77 14.78 -6.98
N CYS A 9 -4.76 13.57 -6.41
CA CYS A 9 -4.38 13.36 -5.00
C CYS A 9 -2.88 13.10 -4.81
N CYS A 10 -2.16 12.65 -5.84
CA CYS A 10 -0.71 12.46 -5.76
C CYS A 10 0.02 13.80 -5.73
N PHE A 11 0.93 13.99 -4.78
CA PHE A 11 1.71 15.22 -4.63
C PHE A 11 2.90 15.30 -5.61
N LEU A 12 3.35 14.19 -6.22
CA LEU A 12 4.44 14.15 -7.21
C LEU A 12 3.96 14.37 -8.64
N CYS A 13 2.82 13.79 -8.97
CA CYS A 13 2.36 13.71 -10.33
C CYS A 13 0.85 13.95 -10.41
N LEU A 14 0.39 14.17 -11.62
CA LEU A 14 -1.00 14.43 -11.94
C LEU A 14 -1.74 13.11 -12.15
N TRP A 15 -1.57 12.19 -11.21
CA TRP A 15 -2.32 10.94 -11.15
C TRP A 15 -3.79 11.26 -10.97
N ASP A 16 -4.60 10.94 -12.00
CA ASP A 16 -6.03 11.19 -11.99
C ASP A 16 -6.75 10.06 -11.27
N SER A 17 -7.09 10.23 -9.99
CA SER A 17 -7.73 9.18 -9.18
C SER A 17 -9.09 8.73 -9.73
N ARG A 18 -9.67 9.46 -10.69
CA ARG A 18 -10.96 9.16 -11.31
C ARG A 18 -10.80 8.35 -12.60
N ASP A 19 -9.61 8.27 -13.18
CA ASP A 19 -9.34 7.55 -14.42
C ASP A 19 -8.97 6.08 -14.20
N GLN A 20 -9.98 5.26 -13.92
CA GLN A 20 -9.80 3.82 -13.67
C GLN A 20 -9.17 3.04 -14.84
N LYS A 21 -9.28 3.54 -16.08
CA LYS A 21 -8.80 2.81 -17.26
C LYS A 21 -7.29 2.92 -17.38
N SER A 22 -6.73 4.11 -17.17
CA SER A 22 -5.30 4.35 -17.35
C SER A 22 -4.46 3.95 -16.15
N HIS A 23 -5.06 3.75 -14.96
CA HIS A 23 -4.34 3.47 -13.71
C HIS A 23 -3.34 2.32 -13.76
N TYR A 24 -3.66 1.25 -14.49
CA TYR A 24 -2.82 0.05 -14.56
C TYR A 24 -2.10 -0.12 -15.90
N ILE A 25 -2.25 0.86 -16.80
CA ILE A 25 -1.64 0.87 -18.14
C ILE A 25 -0.53 1.92 -18.20
N GLN A 26 -0.74 3.06 -17.54
CA GLN A 26 0.19 4.19 -17.52
C GLN A 26 1.05 4.17 -16.26
N ASP A 27 2.34 4.02 -16.44
CA ASP A 27 3.37 4.10 -15.41
C ASP A 27 3.84 5.54 -15.17
N LYS A 28 3.98 6.32 -16.26
CA LYS A 28 4.53 7.68 -16.25
C LYS A 28 3.44 8.73 -16.31
N TRP A 29 3.21 9.39 -15.19
CA TRP A 29 2.27 10.49 -15.06
C TRP A 29 3.00 11.85 -15.14
N THR A 30 2.32 12.86 -15.69
CA THR A 30 2.88 14.21 -15.79
C THR A 30 3.25 14.73 -14.40
N SER A 31 4.47 15.24 -14.24
CA SER A 31 4.93 15.81 -12.97
C SER A 31 4.06 16.98 -12.52
N ARG A 32 3.84 17.11 -11.21
CA ARG A 32 3.02 18.17 -10.63
C ARG A 32 3.85 19.44 -10.51
N ASN A 33 3.30 20.54 -11.05
CA ASN A 33 3.76 21.88 -10.75
C ASN A 33 2.89 22.46 -9.63
N LEU A 34 3.50 22.85 -8.50
CA LEU A 34 2.82 23.30 -7.28
C LEU A 34 2.52 24.80 -7.24
N LYS A 35 2.39 25.45 -8.40
CA LYS A 35 1.94 26.86 -8.47
C LYS A 35 0.55 27.02 -7.85
N SER A 36 0.39 28.00 -6.98
CA SER A 36 -0.88 28.35 -6.36
C SER A 36 -2.00 28.55 -7.39
N GLY A 37 -3.20 28.06 -7.05
CA GLY A 37 -4.42 28.18 -7.86
C GLY A 37 -4.61 27.12 -8.95
N LYS A 38 -3.66 26.17 -9.14
CA LYS A 38 -3.79 25.09 -10.13
C LYS A 38 -3.91 23.70 -9.50
N ARG A 39 -4.83 22.89 -10.04
CA ARG A 39 -4.91 21.42 -9.84
C ARG A 39 -4.79 20.98 -8.35
N ASN A 40 -5.59 21.60 -7.49
CA ASN A 40 -5.67 21.34 -6.03
C ASN A 40 -4.46 21.79 -5.19
N ALA A 41 -3.68 22.77 -5.66
CA ALA A 41 -2.71 23.51 -4.84
C ALA A 41 -3.30 24.89 -4.48
N PRO A 42 -4.01 25.04 -3.33
CA PRO A 42 -4.65 26.30 -2.97
C PRO A 42 -3.66 27.39 -2.58
N ASN A 43 -2.48 27.01 -2.07
CA ASN A 43 -1.45 27.91 -1.58
C ASN A 43 -0.09 27.56 -2.19
N ASP A 44 0.84 28.52 -2.18
CA ASP A 44 2.23 28.26 -2.55
C ASP A 44 2.90 27.31 -1.55
N PRO A 45 3.78 26.41 -2.02
CA PRO A 45 4.43 25.44 -1.16
C PRO A 45 5.43 26.12 -0.21
N LEU A 46 5.29 25.87 1.09
CA LEU A 46 6.21 26.37 2.12
C LEU A 46 7.57 25.66 2.10
N VAL A 47 7.64 24.48 1.49
CA VAL A 47 8.83 23.62 1.42
C VAL A 47 9.09 23.30 -0.04
N ASN A 48 10.37 23.26 -0.44
CA ASN A 48 10.74 22.86 -1.79
C ASN A 48 10.21 21.44 -2.10
N PRO A 49 9.26 21.30 -3.03
CA PRO A 49 8.64 20.02 -3.30
C PRO A 49 9.55 19.03 -4.01
N ASN A 50 10.62 19.51 -4.65
CA ASN A 50 11.58 18.64 -5.34
C ASN A 50 12.66 18.10 -4.40
N GLY A 51 12.78 18.64 -3.18
CA GLY A 51 13.88 18.31 -2.27
C GLY A 51 13.51 17.41 -1.09
N MET A 52 12.24 17.38 -0.68
CA MET A 52 11.86 16.73 0.58
C MET A 52 10.44 16.17 0.55
N ILE A 53 10.21 15.14 -0.26
CA ILE A 53 9.01 14.32 -0.12
C ILE A 53 9.37 13.01 0.55
N LEU A 54 9.24 13.02 1.87
CA LEU A 54 9.38 11.85 2.71
C LEU A 54 8.03 11.13 2.78
N LEU A 55 7.62 10.46 1.69
CA LEU A 55 6.78 9.28 1.92
C LEU A 55 7.66 8.31 2.70
N GLN A 56 7.54 8.32 4.02
CA GLN A 56 8.28 7.40 4.86
C GLN A 56 7.99 5.98 4.35
N PRO A 57 9.00 5.26 3.82
CA PRO A 57 8.80 3.95 3.19
C PRO A 57 8.05 2.98 4.11
N GLN A 58 8.17 3.19 5.42
CA GLN A 58 7.47 2.44 6.45
C GLN A 58 5.93 2.50 6.32
N HIS A 59 5.33 3.66 6.06
CA HIS A 59 3.87 3.77 5.95
C HIS A 59 3.32 3.04 4.72
N ILE A 60 4.06 3.05 3.62
CA ILE A 60 3.70 2.30 2.41
C ILE A 60 3.69 0.80 2.69
N LYS A 61 4.75 0.29 3.34
CA LYS A 61 4.86 -1.15 3.69
C LYS A 61 3.71 -1.61 4.58
N LEU A 62 3.31 -0.79 5.55
CA LEU A 62 2.18 -1.07 6.44
C LEU A 62 0.85 -1.14 5.67
N GLU A 63 0.57 -0.18 4.81
CA GLU A 63 -0.68 -0.16 4.04
C GLU A 63 -0.73 -1.26 2.97
N LEU A 64 0.40 -1.61 2.35
CA LEU A 64 0.48 -2.74 1.42
C LEU A 64 0.21 -4.08 2.13
N MET A 65 0.82 -4.31 3.30
CA MET A 65 0.55 -5.51 4.09
C MET A 65 -0.93 -5.60 4.49
N LYS A 66 -1.51 -4.46 4.88
CA LYS A 66 -2.92 -4.36 5.23
C LYS A 66 -3.82 -4.75 4.05
N SER A 67 -3.50 -4.26 2.85
CA SER A 67 -4.21 -4.61 1.61
C SER A 67 -4.06 -6.10 1.29
N PHE A 68 -2.83 -6.62 1.32
CA PHE A 68 -2.54 -8.03 1.07
C PHE A 68 -3.38 -8.93 1.97
N VAL A 69 -3.31 -8.73 3.29
CA VAL A 69 -4.05 -9.56 4.24
C VAL A 69 -5.57 -9.39 4.11
N LYS A 70 -6.07 -8.20 3.75
CA LYS A 70 -7.50 -8.02 3.44
C LYS A 70 -7.94 -8.84 2.24
N SER A 71 -7.12 -8.96 1.20
CA SER A 71 -7.42 -9.76 0.01
C SER A 71 -7.23 -11.27 0.16
N MET A 72 -6.51 -11.72 1.20
CA MET A 72 -6.26 -13.16 1.42
C MET A 72 -7.52 -13.98 1.71
N ASN A 73 -7.50 -15.27 1.38
CA ASN A 73 -8.51 -16.23 1.81
C ASN A 73 -8.47 -16.41 3.34
N LYS A 74 -9.52 -15.97 4.04
CA LYS A 74 -9.60 -16.02 5.51
C LYS A 74 -9.71 -17.44 6.09
N ASN A 75 -10.08 -18.41 5.26
CA ASN A 75 -10.12 -19.82 5.61
C ASN A 75 -8.87 -20.58 5.13
N GLY A 76 -8.02 -19.94 4.32
CA GLY A 76 -6.83 -20.55 3.73
C GLY A 76 -5.71 -20.77 4.74
N GLU A 77 -4.82 -21.71 4.42
CA GLU A 77 -3.71 -22.12 5.29
C GLU A 77 -2.77 -20.95 5.63
N ALA A 78 -2.47 -20.07 4.65
CA ALA A 78 -1.63 -18.90 4.87
C ALA A 78 -2.21 -17.94 5.92
N PHE A 79 -3.54 -17.74 5.94
CA PHE A 79 -4.18 -16.89 6.94
C PHE A 79 -4.20 -17.57 8.33
N GLN A 80 -4.39 -18.89 8.38
CA GLN A 80 -4.27 -19.66 9.62
C GLN A 80 -2.86 -19.61 10.19
N TYR A 81 -1.84 -19.66 9.33
CA TYR A 81 -0.44 -19.46 9.73
C TYR A 81 -0.22 -18.08 10.36
N LEU A 82 -0.80 -17.00 9.81
CA LEU A 82 -0.68 -15.67 10.42
C LEU A 82 -1.31 -15.62 11.83
N ARG A 83 -2.44 -16.30 12.04
CA ARG A 83 -3.06 -16.44 13.37
C ARG A 83 -2.16 -17.17 14.35
N SER A 84 -1.61 -18.32 13.95
CA SER A 84 -0.76 -19.13 14.83
C SER A 84 0.59 -18.46 15.11
N LYS A 85 1.15 -17.73 14.15
CA LYS A 85 2.43 -17.03 14.29
C LYS A 85 2.35 -15.83 15.25
N PHE A 86 1.19 -15.18 15.33
CA PHE A 86 0.97 -14.00 16.17
C PHE A 86 -0.19 -14.20 17.14
N PRO A 87 -0.08 -15.11 18.13
CA PRO A 87 -1.17 -15.43 19.05
C PRO A 87 -1.56 -14.25 19.96
N ARG A 88 -0.69 -13.24 20.09
CA ARG A 88 -0.95 -12.00 20.84
C ARG A 88 -1.77 -10.97 20.05
N LEU A 89 -1.91 -11.14 18.72
CA LEU A 89 -2.78 -10.28 17.92
C LEU A 89 -4.20 -10.85 17.95
N SER A 90 -5.19 -9.98 18.14
CA SER A 90 -6.58 -10.39 18.00
C SER A 90 -6.90 -10.77 16.56
N ASP A 91 -7.85 -11.69 16.39
CA ASP A 91 -8.31 -12.09 15.06
C ASP A 91 -8.80 -10.90 14.22
N ALA A 92 -9.43 -9.92 14.86
CA ALA A 92 -9.87 -8.69 14.22
C ALA A 92 -8.69 -7.86 13.68
N ASN A 93 -7.57 -7.79 14.41
CA ASN A 93 -6.38 -7.07 13.95
C ASN A 93 -5.70 -7.79 12.79
N ILE A 94 -5.62 -9.12 12.85
CA ILE A 94 -5.09 -9.92 11.74
C ILE A 94 -5.97 -9.78 10.50
N LYS A 95 -7.29 -9.91 10.61
CA LYS A 95 -8.24 -9.71 9.48
C LYS A 95 -8.14 -8.32 8.86
N LYS A 96 -7.93 -7.29 9.68
CA LYS A 96 -7.71 -5.92 9.21
C LYS A 96 -6.34 -5.72 8.57
N GLY A 97 -5.42 -6.65 8.74
CA GLY A 97 -4.03 -6.54 8.30
C GLY A 97 -3.22 -5.52 9.12
N PHE A 98 -3.59 -5.32 10.38
CA PHE A 98 -2.91 -4.40 11.29
C PHE A 98 -1.67 -5.07 11.89
N PHE A 99 -0.53 -4.86 11.24
CA PHE A 99 0.77 -5.36 11.67
C PHE A 99 1.73 -4.21 11.93
N LEU A 100 2.70 -4.43 12.83
CA LEU A 100 3.85 -3.55 13.01
C LEU A 100 4.95 -3.92 12.02
N GLY A 101 5.82 -2.96 11.65
CA GLY A 101 6.93 -3.23 10.73
C GLY A 101 7.89 -4.34 11.20
N ALA A 102 8.04 -4.54 12.51
CA ALA A 102 8.80 -5.67 13.06
C ALA A 102 8.11 -7.02 12.83
N GLN A 103 6.78 -7.07 12.84
CA GLN A 103 6.00 -8.29 12.57
C GLN A 103 6.05 -8.66 11.09
N ILE A 104 5.93 -7.67 10.19
CA ILE A 104 6.08 -7.87 8.74
C ILE A 104 7.46 -8.48 8.42
N ARG A 105 8.54 -7.90 8.98
CA ARG A 105 9.90 -8.45 8.82
C ARG A 105 10.04 -9.88 9.33
N LYS A 106 9.31 -10.27 10.39
CA LYS A 106 9.31 -11.66 10.88
C LYS A 106 8.61 -12.62 9.92
N ILE A 107 7.57 -12.17 9.22
CA ILE A 107 6.87 -12.96 8.19
C ILE A 107 7.81 -13.16 7.00
N MET A 108 8.39 -12.09 6.47
CA MET A 108 9.30 -12.14 5.31
C MET A 108 10.55 -12.99 5.55
N LYS A 109 11.08 -13.00 6.77
CA LYS A 109 12.24 -13.84 7.12
C LYS A 109 11.90 -15.33 7.23
N ASN A 110 10.62 -15.72 7.29
CA ASN A 110 10.25 -17.11 7.43
C ASN A 110 9.88 -17.72 6.07
N PRO A 111 10.73 -18.58 5.47
CA PRO A 111 10.44 -19.20 4.19
C PRO A 111 9.19 -20.10 4.23
N ALA A 112 8.79 -20.58 5.41
CA ALA A 112 7.56 -21.38 5.55
C ALA A 112 6.31 -20.62 5.09
N PHE A 113 6.26 -19.29 5.27
CA PHE A 113 5.10 -18.52 4.81
C PHE A 113 5.00 -18.51 3.28
N ASP A 114 6.13 -18.38 2.58
CA ASP A 114 6.18 -18.37 1.11
C ASP A 114 5.81 -19.73 0.50
N LEU A 115 6.12 -20.82 1.19
CA LEU A 115 5.77 -22.18 0.77
C LEU A 115 4.27 -22.45 0.85
N ILE A 116 3.58 -21.88 1.85
CA ILE A 116 2.13 -22.07 2.08
C ILE A 116 1.30 -21.20 1.11
N LEU A 117 1.89 -20.15 0.53
CA LEU A 117 1.19 -19.28 -0.41
C LEU A 117 1.06 -19.93 -1.79
N GLU A 118 -0.16 -19.87 -2.33
CA GLU A 118 -0.52 -20.43 -3.64
C GLU A 118 -1.21 -19.42 -4.56
N GLY A 119 -1.21 -19.70 -5.86
CA GLY A 119 -1.92 -18.94 -6.88
C GLY A 119 -1.67 -17.42 -6.83
N LYS A 120 -2.75 -16.65 -6.77
CA LYS A 120 -2.69 -15.17 -6.75
C LYS A 120 -2.05 -14.62 -5.48
N GLU A 121 -2.18 -15.31 -4.34
CA GLU A 121 -1.59 -14.86 -3.08
C GLU A 121 -0.06 -14.92 -3.14
N LYS A 122 0.51 -16.01 -3.71
CA LYS A 122 1.95 -16.16 -3.92
C LYS A 122 2.52 -15.09 -4.86
N ILE A 123 1.85 -14.86 -5.99
CA ILE A 123 2.26 -13.84 -6.97
C ILE A 123 2.25 -12.46 -6.31
N THR A 124 1.17 -12.14 -5.58
CA THR A 124 1.04 -10.85 -4.88
C THR A 124 2.09 -10.71 -3.78
N TRP A 125 2.41 -11.79 -3.07
CA TRP A 125 3.47 -11.79 -2.04
C TRP A 125 4.84 -11.52 -2.64
N LYS A 126 5.19 -12.14 -3.78
CA LYS A 126 6.45 -11.86 -4.48
C LYS A 126 6.54 -10.41 -4.97
N ALA A 127 5.43 -9.85 -5.44
CA ALA A 127 5.36 -8.43 -5.78
C ALA A 127 5.47 -7.51 -4.54
N PHE A 128 4.98 -7.96 -3.39
CA PHE A 128 5.14 -7.23 -2.12
C PHE A 128 6.60 -7.27 -1.63
N GLU A 129 7.27 -8.43 -1.70
CA GLU A 129 8.66 -8.60 -1.31
C GLU A 129 9.64 -7.70 -2.10
N SER A 130 9.31 -7.32 -3.34
CA SER A 130 10.17 -6.42 -4.12
C SER A 130 10.08 -4.94 -3.71
N VAL A 131 9.07 -4.57 -2.92
CA VAL A 131 8.82 -3.19 -2.47
C VAL A 131 9.22 -2.98 -1.00
N VAL A 132 9.27 -4.06 -0.20
CA VAL A 132 9.44 -4.05 1.26
C VAL A 132 10.85 -4.43 1.68
#